data_AF-A0A9D4VPE3-F1
#
_entry.id   AF-A0A9D4VPE3-F1
#
_cell.length_a   1.000
_cell.length_b   1.000
_cell.length_c   1.000
_cell.angle_alpha   90.00
_cell.angle_beta   90.00
_cell.angle_gamma   90.00
#
_symmetry.space_group_name_H-M   'P 1'
#
loop_
_entity.id
_entity.type
_entity.pdbx_description
1 polymer ?
#
loop_
_entity_poly.entity_id
_entity_poly.type
_entity_poly.pdbx_seq_one_letter_code
_entity_poly.pdbx_strand_id
1 'polypeptide(L)'
;MGTRDLMLHLVYLNKLERKVFYDQWNLHTTIQRTILPWHDGGKGYNIVMTTSLSSDVPVGYFSWAEYNIMAPVKPKTEKALAAAFISNCGARNFRLQALEALERTNISIDSYGGCHRNHDGRAVNKVETLKHYKFSLAFENSNEEDYVTEKFFQSLVAGTIPVVVGAPNIQDFAPSPGSVLHIKELKDAESIAKTMRYLSENPEAYNQSIRWKIDGPSDSFKALVDMAAVHSSCRLCIHLATSSREKEEKSPALKKRPCKCTRGSETVYHIYVRERGRFEMESIYLRSGNLTLEALKSAVLAKFTSLNHVPVWKSERPEVLKGGDELKIYRIHPAGLTQRQALYTFAFDGDVDFRGHLESNPCAKFEVIFV
;
A
#
# COMPACT_ATOMS: atom_id res chain seq x y z
N MET A 1 -30.55 26.60 -21.20
CA MET A 1 -30.15 25.18 -21.34
C MET A 1 -28.79 25.06 -20.67
N GLY A 2 -28.57 24.48 -19.51
CA GLY A 2 -29.29 23.46 -18.75
C GLY A 2 -28.21 22.59 -18.10
N THR A 3 -27.43 23.16 -17.18
CA THR A 3 -26.41 22.47 -16.37
C THR A 3 -27.11 21.57 -15.33
N ARG A 4 -27.33 20.32 -15.72
CA ARG A 4 -27.69 19.15 -14.87
C ARG A 4 -26.87 18.01 -15.50
N ASP A 5 -25.83 17.46 -14.88
CA ASP A 5 -25.92 16.45 -13.83
C ASP A 5 -24.54 16.15 -13.18
N LEU A 6 -24.11 16.97 -12.22
CA LEU A 6 -23.09 16.55 -11.23
C LEU A 6 -23.58 16.74 -9.78
N MET A 7 -24.76 17.31 -9.59
CA MET A 7 -25.30 17.66 -8.27
C MET A 7 -25.95 16.48 -7.53
N LEU A 8 -26.41 15.44 -8.22
CA LEU A 8 -26.99 14.25 -7.58
C LEU A 8 -25.95 13.43 -6.78
N HIS A 9 -24.70 13.37 -7.25
CA HIS A 9 -23.62 12.67 -6.56
C HIS A 9 -23.10 13.40 -5.31
N LEU A 10 -23.04 14.74 -5.35
CA LEU A 10 -22.64 15.56 -4.19
C LEU A 10 -23.71 15.58 -3.08
N VAL A 11 -25.00 15.54 -3.43
CA VAL A 11 -26.09 15.46 -2.42
C VAL A 11 -26.07 14.13 -1.66
N TYR A 12 -25.64 13.03 -2.30
CA TYR A 12 -25.46 11.74 -1.62
C TYR A 12 -24.24 11.76 -0.68
N LEU A 13 -23.14 12.41 -1.10
CA LEU A 13 -21.94 12.60 -0.28
C LEU A 13 -22.23 13.44 0.97
N ASN A 14 -23.01 14.52 0.88
CA ASN A 14 -23.40 15.36 2.03
C ASN A 14 -24.28 14.63 3.08
N LYS A 15 -24.95 13.53 2.70
CA LYS A 15 -25.65 12.65 3.66
C LYS A 15 -24.71 11.58 4.27
N LEU A 16 -23.70 11.16 3.53
CA LEU A 16 -22.72 10.13 3.92
C LEU A 16 -21.56 10.67 4.78
N GLU A 17 -21.23 11.96 4.69
CA GLU A 17 -20.27 12.63 5.59
C GLU A 17 -20.59 12.41 7.08
N ARG A 18 -21.85 12.15 7.43
CA ARG A 18 -22.24 11.90 8.82
C ARG A 18 -21.72 10.58 9.41
N LYS A 19 -21.05 9.72 8.64
CA LYS A 19 -20.61 8.38 9.10
C LYS A 19 -19.29 7.85 8.49
N VAL A 20 -18.43 8.72 7.99
CA VAL A 20 -17.07 8.34 7.55
C VAL A 20 -16.09 8.68 8.67
N PHE A 21 -15.29 7.72 9.11
CA PHE A 21 -14.19 8.00 10.03
C PHE A 21 -12.91 8.28 9.23
N TYR A 22 -12.29 9.42 9.52
CA TYR A 22 -11.01 9.82 8.96
C TYR A 22 -10.08 10.21 10.09
N ASP A 23 -9.02 9.42 10.32
CA ASP A 23 -8.01 9.72 11.33
C ASP A 23 -6.69 8.99 11.03
N GLN A 24 -5.61 9.47 11.66
CA GLN A 24 -4.33 8.77 11.69
C GLN A 24 -4.47 7.54 12.61
N TRP A 25 -4.05 6.37 12.12
CA TRP A 25 -4.22 5.13 12.89
C TRP A 25 -3.41 5.15 14.19
N ASN A 26 -4.07 4.83 15.31
CA ASN A 26 -3.45 4.54 16.60
C ASN A 26 -4.36 3.60 17.43
N LEU A 27 -3.84 3.06 18.53
CA LEU A 27 -4.54 2.08 19.37
C LEU A 27 -5.86 2.64 19.94
N HIS A 28 -5.94 3.96 20.08
CA HIS A 28 -7.14 4.70 20.49
C HIS A 28 -8.21 4.71 19.38
N THR A 29 -7.84 4.84 18.11
CA THR A 29 -8.75 4.70 16.94
C THR A 29 -9.24 3.26 16.75
N THR A 30 -8.42 2.26 17.11
CA THR A 30 -8.86 0.86 17.17
C THR A 30 -9.82 0.60 18.34
N ILE A 31 -9.62 1.26 19.49
CA ILE A 31 -10.59 1.26 20.58
C ILE A 31 -11.89 1.95 20.15
N GLN A 32 -11.86 2.96 19.28
CA GLN A 32 -13.10 3.51 18.71
C GLN A 32 -13.87 2.49 17.86
N ARG A 33 -13.17 1.54 17.23
CA ARG A 33 -13.73 0.37 16.53
C ARG A 33 -14.56 -0.55 17.45
N THR A 34 -14.22 -0.60 18.74
CA THR A 34 -14.79 -1.57 19.71
C THR A 34 -15.67 -0.92 20.79
N ILE A 35 -15.48 0.38 21.09
CA ILE A 35 -16.11 1.07 22.24
C ILE A 35 -17.04 2.23 21.82
N LEU A 36 -17.10 2.65 20.55
CA LEU A 36 -18.05 3.69 20.11
C LEU A 36 -19.43 3.22 19.59
N PRO A 37 -20.08 2.19 20.14
CA PRO A 37 -21.53 2.24 20.25
C PRO A 37 -21.99 3.38 21.19
N TRP A 38 -21.13 3.88 22.09
CA TRP A 38 -21.58 4.72 23.21
C TRP A 38 -21.38 6.24 23.06
N HIS A 39 -20.45 6.74 22.21
CA HIS A 39 -20.27 8.20 22.06
C HIS A 39 -21.17 8.87 21.01
N ASP A 40 -21.75 8.11 20.05
CA ASP A 40 -22.63 8.66 19.01
C ASP A 40 -24.06 8.10 19.08
N GLY A 41 -24.49 7.67 20.28
CA GLY A 41 -25.84 7.12 20.51
C GLY A 41 -26.14 5.84 19.71
N GLY A 42 -25.15 4.95 19.55
CA GLY A 42 -25.29 3.68 18.82
C GLY A 42 -25.07 3.76 17.31
N LYS A 43 -24.69 4.93 16.76
CA LYS A 43 -24.50 5.13 15.31
C LYS A 43 -23.02 5.09 14.94
N GLY A 44 -22.40 3.91 14.98
CA GLY A 44 -21.02 3.74 14.52
C GLY A 44 -20.80 4.18 13.05
N TYR A 45 -19.54 4.24 12.64
CA TYR A 45 -19.13 4.59 11.27
C TYR A 45 -19.48 3.49 10.27
N ASN A 46 -19.83 3.89 9.04
CA ASN A 46 -20.17 2.98 7.96
C ASN A 46 -18.98 2.67 7.04
N ILE A 47 -17.97 3.53 7.02
CA ILE A 47 -16.75 3.41 6.20
C ILE A 47 -15.58 3.90 7.03
N VAL A 48 -14.48 3.14 7.03
CA VAL A 48 -13.26 3.43 7.75
C VAL A 48 -12.14 3.80 6.79
N MET A 49 -11.51 4.95 7.01
CA MET A 49 -10.37 5.44 6.23
C MET A 49 -9.19 5.74 7.16
N THR A 50 -8.21 4.84 7.20
CA THR A 50 -7.01 4.97 8.05
C THR A 50 -5.78 4.46 7.30
N THR A 51 -4.59 4.49 7.92
CA THR A 51 -3.38 3.94 7.31
C THR A 51 -3.42 2.42 7.13
N SER A 52 -4.29 1.71 7.86
CA SER A 52 -4.41 0.26 7.72
C SER A 52 -4.85 -0.11 6.31
N LEU A 53 -4.10 -1.01 5.66
CA LEU A 53 -4.44 -1.53 4.34
C LEU A 53 -5.66 -2.47 4.39
N SER A 54 -6.10 -2.83 5.59
CA SER A 54 -7.35 -3.53 5.87
C SER A 54 -8.55 -2.59 6.07
N SER A 55 -8.36 -1.27 5.97
CA SER A 55 -9.47 -0.30 5.94
C SER A 55 -10.30 -0.43 4.67
N ASP A 56 -11.56 0.04 4.69
CA ASP A 56 -12.41 0.09 3.50
C ASP A 56 -11.77 0.93 2.39
N VAL A 57 -11.16 2.06 2.77
CA VAL A 57 -10.37 2.91 1.89
C VAL A 57 -9.09 3.36 2.60
N PRO A 58 -7.96 2.67 2.38
CA PRO A 58 -6.71 2.99 3.07
C PRO A 58 -6.16 4.38 2.70
N VAL A 59 -5.52 5.08 3.63
CA VAL A 59 -4.89 6.39 3.45
C VAL A 59 -3.45 6.31 3.93
N GLY A 60 -2.55 5.92 3.02
CA GLY A 60 -1.12 5.75 3.33
C GLY A 60 -0.31 7.04 3.15
N TYR A 61 0.89 7.05 3.73
CA TYR A 61 1.87 8.16 3.61
C TYR A 61 2.85 7.96 2.44
N PHE A 62 2.37 7.39 1.34
CA PHE A 62 3.21 7.06 0.19
C PHE A 62 2.50 7.44 -1.11
N SER A 63 3.26 8.02 -2.02
CA SER A 63 2.83 8.35 -3.37
C SER A 63 4.05 8.69 -4.22
N TRP A 64 4.02 8.31 -5.50
CA TRP A 64 5.03 8.75 -6.48
C TRP A 64 5.00 10.26 -6.72
N ALA A 65 3.84 10.90 -6.55
CA ALA A 65 3.67 12.34 -6.72
C ALA A 65 4.22 13.14 -5.53
N GLU A 66 4.15 12.58 -4.32
CA GLU A 66 4.61 13.26 -3.09
C GLU A 66 6.10 13.02 -2.80
N TYR A 67 6.59 11.81 -3.11
CA TYR A 67 7.94 11.39 -2.76
C TYR A 67 8.74 11.04 -4.01
N ASN A 68 9.87 11.72 -4.20
CA ASN A 68 10.87 11.33 -5.19
C ASN A 68 11.67 10.10 -4.70
N ILE A 69 10.99 8.96 -4.56
CA ILE A 69 11.54 7.71 -4.01
C ILE A 69 12.71 7.20 -4.86
N MET A 70 12.75 7.53 -6.16
CA MET A 70 13.84 7.16 -7.08
C MET A 70 14.92 8.26 -7.20
N ALA A 71 14.95 9.26 -6.31
CA ALA A 71 15.99 10.29 -6.34
C ALA A 71 17.41 9.67 -6.29
N PRO A 72 18.39 10.20 -7.04
CA PRO A 72 19.75 9.66 -7.05
C PRO A 72 20.38 9.59 -5.66
N VAL A 73 21.05 8.48 -5.37
CA VAL A 73 21.77 8.29 -4.10
C VAL A 73 22.98 9.22 -4.06
N LYS A 74 23.19 9.89 -2.92
CA LYS A 74 24.37 10.71 -2.65
C LYS A 74 25.42 9.92 -1.86
N PRO A 75 26.72 10.25 -1.99
CA PRO A 75 27.77 9.70 -1.13
C PRO A 75 27.44 9.92 0.35
N LYS A 76 27.65 8.88 1.17
CA LYS A 76 27.42 8.94 2.61
C LYS A 76 28.68 9.51 3.28
N THR A 77 28.62 10.77 3.69
CA THR A 77 29.78 11.55 4.15
C THR A 77 29.85 11.72 5.66
N GLU A 78 28.75 11.47 6.38
CA GLU A 78 28.71 11.66 7.82
C GLU A 78 29.50 10.58 8.56
N LYS A 79 30.15 10.99 9.67
CA LYS A 79 30.92 10.09 10.52
C LYS A 79 30.01 9.23 11.39
N ALA A 80 28.90 9.79 11.86
CA ALA A 80 27.91 9.02 12.58
C ALA A 80 27.19 8.05 11.62
N LEU A 81 26.93 6.84 12.08
CA LEU A 81 26.33 5.81 11.23
C LEU A 81 24.89 6.14 10.89
N ALA A 82 24.15 6.70 11.84
CA ALA A 82 22.73 6.97 11.70
C ALA A 82 22.34 8.37 12.14
N ALA A 83 21.22 8.86 11.62
CA ALA A 83 20.57 10.07 12.09
C ALA A 83 19.12 9.83 12.52
N ALA A 84 18.68 10.56 13.55
CA ALA A 84 17.36 10.48 14.14
C ALA A 84 16.68 11.86 14.20
N PHE A 85 15.41 11.90 13.78
CA PHE A 85 14.56 13.10 13.81
C PHE A 85 13.30 12.82 14.62
N ILE A 86 13.47 12.55 15.92
CA ILE A 86 12.39 12.18 16.84
C ILE A 86 12.11 13.36 17.77
N SER A 87 10.89 13.92 17.72
CA SER A 87 10.52 15.07 18.56
C SER A 87 9.39 14.78 19.56
N ASN A 88 8.65 13.68 19.41
CA ASN A 88 7.64 13.27 20.38
C ASN A 88 8.25 12.29 21.39
N CYS A 89 8.70 12.76 22.55
CA CYS A 89 9.37 11.87 23.50
C CYS A 89 8.40 11.00 24.34
N GLY A 90 7.09 11.25 24.22
CA GLY A 90 6.04 10.56 24.97
C GLY A 90 5.33 9.44 24.21
N ALA A 91 5.91 8.94 23.11
CA ALA A 91 5.36 7.81 22.39
C ALA A 91 5.28 6.57 23.29
N ARG A 92 4.13 5.89 23.27
CA ARG A 92 3.87 4.69 24.10
C ARG A 92 4.35 3.42 23.40
N ASN A 93 5.61 3.40 22.99
CA ASN A 93 6.30 2.22 22.45
C ASN A 93 7.77 2.21 22.94
N PHE A 94 8.57 1.25 22.48
CA PHE A 94 9.95 1.06 22.95
C PHE A 94 11.00 1.85 22.13
N ARG A 95 10.60 2.84 21.34
CA ARG A 95 11.50 3.46 20.34
C ARG A 95 12.67 4.23 20.93
N LEU A 96 12.49 4.89 22.08
CA LEU A 96 13.58 5.61 22.74
C LEU A 96 14.54 4.63 23.41
N GLN A 97 14.01 3.57 24.02
CA GLN A 97 14.82 2.48 24.56
C GLN A 97 15.62 1.79 23.45
N ALA A 98 15.06 1.61 22.26
CA ALA A 98 15.77 1.07 21.10
C ALA A 98 16.90 2.00 20.65
N LEU A 99 16.67 3.32 20.60
CA LEU A 99 17.71 4.30 20.28
C LEU A 99 18.87 4.20 21.27
N GLU A 100 18.57 4.24 22.57
CA GLU A 100 19.59 4.12 23.61
C GLU A 100 20.31 2.76 23.57
N ALA A 101 19.60 1.67 23.25
CA ALA A 101 20.19 0.35 23.09
C ALA A 101 21.18 0.32 21.92
N LEU A 102 20.85 0.94 20.79
CA LEU A 102 21.78 1.10 19.67
C LEU A 102 23.02 1.90 20.07
N GLU A 103 22.87 3.01 20.79
CA GLU A 103 24.00 3.80 21.29
C GLU A 103 24.89 3.00 22.25
N ARG A 104 24.30 2.26 23.19
CA ARG A 104 25.03 1.36 24.12
C ARG A 104 25.81 0.27 23.37
N THR A 105 25.34 -0.14 22.20
CA THR A 105 26.04 -1.10 21.33
C THR A 105 27.08 -0.43 20.43
N ASN A 106 27.47 0.83 20.71
CA ASN A 106 28.48 1.59 20.00
C ASN A 106 28.10 1.96 18.55
N ILE A 107 26.81 2.20 18.30
CA ILE A 107 26.34 2.85 17.07
C ILE A 107 26.28 4.36 17.31
N SER A 108 27.04 5.12 16.55
CA SER A 108 27.00 6.58 16.57
C SER A 108 25.71 7.09 15.91
N ILE A 109 24.93 7.88 16.67
CA ILE A 109 23.63 8.41 16.24
C ILE A 109 23.59 9.92 16.46
N ASP A 110 23.38 10.67 15.38
CA ASP A 110 23.11 12.11 15.44
C ASP A 110 21.60 12.35 15.53
N SER A 111 21.17 12.90 16.67
CA SER A 111 19.77 13.18 16.99
C SER A 111 19.48 14.67 16.86
N TYR A 112 18.78 15.01 15.78
CA TYR A 112 18.37 16.37 15.43
C TYR A 112 16.98 16.76 15.97
N GLY A 113 16.19 15.76 16.39
CA GLY A 113 14.85 15.97 16.91
C GLY A 113 14.81 16.52 18.34
N GLY A 114 13.60 16.73 18.87
CA GLY A 114 13.39 17.17 20.25
C GLY A 114 13.80 16.16 21.33
N CYS A 115 13.96 14.89 20.98
CA CYS A 115 14.40 13.81 21.89
C CYS A 115 15.88 13.50 21.67
N HIS A 116 16.58 13.18 22.76
CA HIS A 116 18.05 12.99 22.83
C HIS A 116 18.86 14.25 22.48
N ARG A 117 18.58 14.86 21.32
CA ARG A 117 19.00 16.21 20.90
C ARG A 117 20.50 16.50 21.12
N ASN A 118 21.34 15.56 20.69
CA ASN A 118 22.81 15.74 20.72
C ASN A 118 23.33 16.55 19.50
N HIS A 119 22.45 16.92 18.56
CA HIS A 119 22.76 17.82 17.44
C HIS A 119 21.69 18.93 17.30
N ASP A 120 22.07 20.13 16.85
CA ASP A 120 21.09 21.19 16.59
C ASP A 120 20.28 20.89 15.33
N GLY A 121 18.95 20.83 15.47
CA GLY A 121 17.99 20.61 14.38
C GLY A 121 17.20 21.84 13.93
N ARG A 122 17.40 23.02 14.53
CA ARG A 122 16.53 24.20 14.31
C ARG A 122 16.50 24.76 12.87
N ALA A 123 17.51 24.48 12.06
CA ALA A 123 17.61 24.95 10.68
C ALA A 123 17.91 23.81 9.69
N VAL A 124 17.62 22.57 10.07
CA VAL A 124 18.05 21.38 9.32
C VAL A 124 16.92 20.87 8.43
N ASN A 125 17.16 20.78 7.13
CA ASN A 125 16.27 20.06 6.23
C ASN A 125 16.47 18.54 6.40
N LYS A 126 15.49 17.88 6.99
CA LYS A 126 15.56 16.44 7.33
C LYS A 126 16.00 15.57 6.15
N VAL A 127 15.33 15.65 5.00
CA VAL A 127 15.63 14.77 3.86
C VAL A 127 17.01 15.06 3.29
N GLU A 128 17.39 16.34 3.20
CA GLU A 128 18.71 16.72 2.71
C GLU A 128 19.82 16.19 3.60
N THR A 129 19.68 16.35 4.92
CA THR A 129 20.64 15.81 5.89
C THR A 129 20.73 14.29 5.83
N LEU A 130 19.60 13.58 5.77
CA LEU A 130 19.58 12.12 5.69
C LEU A 130 20.30 11.56 4.45
N LYS A 131 20.46 12.33 3.36
CA LYS A 131 21.20 11.89 2.17
C LYS A 131 22.65 11.54 2.47
N HIS A 132 23.22 12.12 3.52
CA HIS A 132 24.62 11.96 3.89
C HIS A 132 24.86 10.85 4.94
N TYR A 133 23.79 10.26 5.49
CA TYR A 133 23.87 9.16 6.47
C TYR A 133 23.63 7.79 5.81
N LYS A 134 24.34 6.77 6.33
CA LYS A 134 24.14 5.38 5.90
C LYS A 134 22.79 4.82 6.34
N PHE A 135 22.36 5.19 7.54
CA PHE A 135 21.11 4.75 8.14
C PHE A 135 20.24 5.93 8.60
N SER A 136 18.92 5.78 8.56
CA SER A 136 17.97 6.70 9.19
C SER A 136 17.13 5.95 10.21
N LEU A 137 17.01 6.49 11.42
CA LEU A 137 16.11 5.92 12.43
C LEU A 137 14.68 6.37 12.15
N ALA A 138 13.96 5.55 11.38
CA ALA A 138 12.57 5.74 11.00
C ALA A 138 11.63 5.16 12.07
N PHE A 139 11.70 5.69 13.28
CA PHE A 139 10.98 5.16 14.44
C PHE A 139 9.58 5.79 14.58
N GLU A 140 8.55 4.96 14.46
CA GLU A 140 7.16 5.37 14.57
C GLU A 140 6.71 5.59 16.01
N ASN A 141 5.57 6.27 16.17
CA ASN A 141 4.98 6.57 17.48
C ASN A 141 4.25 5.36 18.09
N SER A 142 3.89 4.37 17.29
CA SER A 142 3.19 3.14 17.66
C SER A 142 3.69 1.97 16.80
N ASN A 143 3.49 0.75 17.28
CA ASN A 143 3.96 -0.48 16.63
C ASN A 143 2.80 -1.21 15.96
N GLU A 144 2.18 -0.51 15.03
CA GLU A 144 0.85 -0.84 14.54
C GLU A 144 0.89 -1.34 13.09
N GLU A 145 0.15 -2.40 12.77
CA GLU A 145 0.11 -2.98 11.42
C GLU A 145 -0.21 -1.90 10.38
N ASP A 146 0.58 -1.86 9.30
CA ASP A 146 0.48 -0.89 8.21
C ASP A 146 0.66 0.59 8.63
N TYR A 147 0.98 0.91 9.88
CA TYR A 147 1.32 2.28 10.30
C TYR A 147 2.76 2.61 9.88
N VAL A 148 2.92 2.99 8.62
CA VAL A 148 4.19 3.38 8.00
C VAL A 148 4.04 4.79 7.45
N THR A 149 4.81 5.73 8.00
CA THR A 149 4.63 7.17 7.76
C THR A 149 5.74 7.78 6.93
N GLU A 150 5.77 9.12 6.84
CA GLU A 150 6.80 9.88 6.17
C GLU A 150 8.22 9.51 6.64
N LYS A 151 8.38 9.05 7.89
CA LYS A 151 9.70 8.68 8.43
C LYS A 151 10.37 7.60 7.59
N PHE A 152 9.61 6.59 7.19
CA PHE A 152 10.11 5.50 6.36
C PHE A 152 10.33 5.97 4.92
N PHE A 153 9.34 6.60 4.28
CA PHE A 153 9.44 6.99 2.88
C PHE A 153 10.48 8.08 2.63
N GLN A 154 10.65 9.04 3.56
CA GLN A 154 11.72 10.04 3.48
C GLN A 154 13.12 9.41 3.56
N SER A 155 13.27 8.28 4.27
CA SER A 155 14.53 7.52 4.28
C SER A 155 14.82 6.92 2.90
N LEU A 156 13.80 6.38 2.22
CA LEU A 156 13.94 5.86 0.86
C LEU A 156 14.29 6.97 -0.15
N VAL A 157 13.64 8.15 -0.03
CA VAL A 157 13.97 9.34 -0.83
C VAL A 157 15.43 9.75 -0.64
N ALA A 158 15.91 9.79 0.61
CA ALA A 158 17.30 10.11 0.93
C ALA A 158 18.32 9.03 0.49
N GLY A 159 17.84 7.87 0.02
CA GLY A 159 18.70 6.76 -0.39
C GLY A 159 19.53 6.22 0.79
N THR A 160 18.94 6.20 1.98
CA THR A 160 19.53 5.65 3.21
C THR A 160 18.75 4.41 3.63
N ILE A 161 19.37 3.51 4.39
CA ILE A 161 18.71 2.29 4.87
C ILE A 161 17.88 2.66 6.11
N PRO A 162 16.53 2.59 6.07
CA PRO A 162 15.72 2.82 7.25
C PRO A 162 15.93 1.72 8.30
N VAL A 163 16.17 2.14 9.53
CA VAL A 163 16.09 1.32 10.74
C VAL A 163 14.78 1.64 11.42
N VAL A 164 13.91 0.64 11.57
CA VAL A 164 12.51 0.84 11.94
C VAL A 164 12.21 0.24 13.30
N VAL A 165 11.50 1.02 14.12
CA VAL A 165 10.64 0.57 15.22
C VAL A 165 9.24 1.03 14.84
N GLY A 166 8.30 0.12 14.61
CA GLY A 166 7.00 0.49 14.07
C GLY A 166 6.17 -0.72 13.65
N ALA A 167 5.57 -0.66 12.47
CA ALA A 167 4.69 -1.70 11.94
C ALA A 167 5.34 -3.10 11.97
N PRO A 168 4.72 -4.12 12.60
CA PRO A 168 5.27 -5.47 12.65
C PRO A 168 5.51 -6.09 11.26
N ASN A 169 4.74 -5.64 10.26
CA ASN A 169 4.80 -6.08 8.87
C ASN A 169 5.56 -5.10 7.95
N ILE A 170 6.50 -4.30 8.48
CA ILE A 170 7.28 -3.32 7.69
C ILE A 170 7.95 -3.89 6.43
N GLN A 171 8.23 -5.20 6.39
CA GLN A 171 8.80 -5.86 5.22
C GLN A 171 7.88 -5.79 3.99
N ASP A 172 6.56 -5.69 4.17
CA ASP A 172 5.60 -5.50 3.07
C ASP A 172 5.76 -4.14 2.35
N PHE A 173 6.39 -3.18 3.04
CA PHE A 173 6.67 -1.81 2.58
C PHE A 173 8.10 -1.65 2.08
N ALA A 174 8.94 -2.70 2.19
CA ALA A 174 10.32 -2.64 1.74
C ALA A 174 10.42 -2.66 0.20
N PRO A 175 11.21 -1.79 -0.43
CA PRO A 175 11.39 -1.80 -1.89
C PRO A 175 12.07 -3.07 -2.39
N SER A 176 12.97 -3.66 -1.59
CA SER A 176 13.60 -4.96 -1.87
C SER A 176 13.99 -5.69 -0.58
N PRO A 177 14.22 -7.02 -0.61
CA PRO A 177 14.81 -7.73 0.51
C PRO A 177 16.14 -7.10 0.95
N GLY A 178 16.36 -6.95 2.26
CA GLY A 178 17.57 -6.36 2.82
C GLY A 178 17.63 -4.82 2.77
N SER A 179 16.63 -4.14 2.20
CA SER A 179 16.60 -2.66 2.13
C SER A 179 16.13 -1.98 3.43
N VAL A 180 15.71 -2.73 4.43
CA VAL A 180 15.16 -2.24 5.70
C VAL A 180 15.70 -3.08 6.85
N LEU A 181 16.08 -2.41 7.95
CA LEU A 181 16.42 -3.05 9.22
C LEU A 181 15.26 -2.85 10.21
N HIS A 182 14.74 -3.93 10.79
CA HIS A 182 13.57 -3.87 11.67
C HIS A 182 13.95 -4.32 13.08
N ILE A 183 13.79 -3.43 14.05
CA ILE A 183 13.87 -3.73 15.48
C ILE A 183 12.44 -4.05 15.92
N LYS A 184 12.07 -5.33 15.89
CA LYS A 184 10.71 -5.78 16.21
C LYS A 184 10.44 -5.74 17.70
N GLU A 185 11.45 -6.08 18.50
CA GLU A 185 11.46 -6.02 19.95
C GLU A 185 12.80 -5.44 20.43
N LEU A 186 12.85 -4.94 21.67
CA LEU A 186 14.06 -4.29 22.21
C LEU A 186 15.31 -5.19 22.19
N LYS A 187 15.13 -6.51 22.36
CA LYS A 187 16.22 -7.49 22.30
C LYS A 187 16.90 -7.59 20.93
N ASP A 188 16.24 -7.13 19.86
CA ASP A 188 16.78 -7.14 18.51
C ASP A 188 17.80 -6.02 18.28
N ALA A 189 17.88 -5.02 19.17
CA ALA A 189 18.76 -3.87 18.98
C ALA A 189 20.23 -4.27 18.81
N GLU A 190 20.72 -5.27 19.55
CA GLU A 190 22.10 -5.74 19.44
C GLU A 190 22.40 -6.41 18.10
N SER A 191 21.49 -7.27 17.62
CA SER A 191 21.65 -7.95 16.33
C SER A 191 21.56 -6.94 15.18
N ILE A 192 20.65 -5.97 15.26
CA ILE A 192 20.53 -4.89 14.29
C ILE A 192 21.77 -3.99 14.30
N ALA A 193 22.33 -3.64 15.46
CA ALA A 193 23.58 -2.89 15.55
C ALA A 193 24.76 -3.65 14.91
N LYS A 194 24.83 -4.98 15.10
CA LYS A 194 25.83 -5.82 14.41
C LYS A 194 25.67 -5.74 12.89
N THR A 195 24.44 -5.80 12.38
CA THR A 195 24.18 -5.65 10.94
C THR A 195 24.51 -4.25 10.44
N MET A 196 24.19 -3.19 11.19
CA MET A 196 24.53 -1.81 10.84
C MET A 196 26.06 -1.63 10.70
N ARG A 197 26.85 -2.17 11.64
CA ARG A 197 28.32 -2.16 11.54
C ARG A 197 28.82 -2.92 10.33
N TYR A 198 28.35 -4.16 10.14
CA TYR A 198 28.73 -4.97 8.98
C TYR A 198 28.48 -4.24 7.65
N LEU A 199 27.27 -3.69 7.46
CA LEU A 199 26.94 -2.90 6.28
C LEU A 199 27.77 -1.62 6.20
N SER A 200 28.11 -0.98 7.32
CA SER A 200 28.94 0.22 7.31
C SER A 200 30.40 -0.06 6.91
N GLU A 201 30.92 -1.25 7.19
CA GLU A 201 32.30 -1.66 6.91
C GLU A 201 32.43 -2.40 5.57
N ASN A 202 31.30 -2.84 4.98
CA ASN A 202 31.25 -3.58 3.72
C ASN A 202 30.46 -2.81 2.64
N PRO A 203 31.14 -2.04 1.77
CA PRO A 203 30.50 -1.25 0.72
C PRO A 203 29.63 -2.06 -0.23
N GLU A 204 30.04 -3.29 -0.58
CA GLU A 204 29.30 -4.16 -1.49
C GLU A 204 27.96 -4.57 -0.88
N ALA A 205 27.95 -5.00 0.38
CA ALA A 205 26.72 -5.36 1.09
C ALA A 205 25.80 -4.15 1.32
N TYR A 206 26.37 -2.98 1.62
CA TYR A 206 25.59 -1.73 1.71
C TYR A 206 24.94 -1.40 0.38
N ASN A 207 25.72 -1.39 -0.70
CA ASN A 207 25.24 -1.08 -2.05
C ASN A 207 24.17 -2.07 -2.50
N GLN A 208 24.31 -3.35 -2.15
CA GLN A 208 23.28 -4.36 -2.43
C GLN A 208 21.94 -4.01 -1.74
N SER A 209 21.96 -3.44 -0.54
CA SER A 209 20.76 -3.06 0.22
C SER A 209 20.01 -1.86 -0.39
N ILE A 210 20.72 -1.00 -1.13
CA ILE A 210 20.14 0.18 -1.82
C ILE A 210 20.09 0.02 -3.35
N ARG A 211 20.44 -1.16 -3.87
CA ARG A 211 20.54 -1.43 -5.32
C ARG A 211 19.24 -1.21 -6.08
N TRP A 212 18.10 -1.38 -5.40
CA TRP A 212 16.77 -1.08 -5.93
C TRP A 212 16.61 0.37 -6.42
N LYS A 213 17.45 1.31 -5.97
CA LYS A 213 17.49 2.70 -6.48
C LYS A 213 17.96 2.79 -7.94
N ILE A 214 18.66 1.77 -8.42
CA ILE A 214 19.21 1.67 -9.78
C ILE A 214 18.37 0.68 -10.59
N ASP A 215 18.21 -0.53 -10.07
CA ASP A 215 17.55 -1.63 -10.79
C ASP A 215 16.01 -1.51 -10.79
N GLY A 216 15.47 -0.64 -9.92
CA GLY A 216 14.05 -0.51 -9.64
C GLY A 216 13.60 -1.35 -8.43
N PRO A 217 12.50 -0.96 -7.77
CA PRO A 217 11.95 -1.71 -6.64
C PRO A 217 11.14 -2.93 -7.11
N SER A 218 10.83 -3.82 -6.18
CA SER A 218 10.01 -5.00 -6.43
C SER A 218 8.61 -4.65 -6.95
N ASP A 219 7.98 -5.57 -7.69
CA ASP A 219 6.60 -5.42 -8.15
C ASP A 219 5.61 -5.22 -7.01
N SER A 220 5.85 -5.87 -5.85
CA SER A 220 5.03 -5.69 -4.65
C SER A 220 5.09 -4.25 -4.15
N PHE A 221 6.29 -3.65 -4.10
CA PHE A 221 6.44 -2.26 -3.68
C PHE A 221 5.81 -1.29 -4.68
N LYS A 222 5.98 -1.53 -5.99
CA LYS A 222 5.33 -0.72 -7.03
C LYS A 222 3.81 -0.76 -6.86
N ALA A 223 3.23 -1.96 -6.78
CA ALA A 223 1.78 -2.15 -6.59
C ALA A 223 1.24 -1.50 -5.30
N LEU A 224 2.04 -1.47 -4.23
CA LEU A 224 1.72 -0.75 -3.00
C LEU A 224 1.63 0.76 -3.27
N VAL A 225 2.68 1.37 -3.83
CA VAL A 225 2.74 2.83 -4.03
C VAL A 225 1.74 3.30 -5.08
N ASP A 226 1.48 2.49 -6.11
CA ASP A 226 0.51 2.79 -7.18
C ASP A 226 -0.93 2.93 -6.68
N MET A 227 -1.25 2.38 -5.50
CA MET A 227 -2.55 2.60 -4.86
C MET A 227 -2.86 4.08 -4.67
N ALA A 228 -1.83 4.91 -4.45
CA ALA A 228 -1.97 6.35 -4.28
C ALA A 228 -2.04 7.12 -5.60
N ALA A 229 -1.85 6.45 -6.76
CA ALA A 229 -2.09 7.08 -8.07
C ALA A 229 -3.54 7.53 -8.22
N VAL A 230 -4.46 6.87 -7.50
CA VAL A 230 -5.85 7.32 -7.35
C VAL A 230 -6.01 7.91 -5.96
N HIS A 231 -6.31 9.21 -5.90
CA HIS A 231 -6.51 9.93 -4.65
C HIS A 231 -7.56 9.25 -3.76
N SER A 232 -7.38 9.32 -2.43
CA SER A 232 -8.23 8.63 -1.44
C SER A 232 -9.73 8.95 -1.58
N SER A 233 -10.06 10.20 -1.92
CA SER A 233 -11.45 10.61 -2.20
C SER A 233 -12.05 9.90 -3.42
N CYS A 234 -11.28 9.72 -4.50
CA CYS A 234 -11.73 8.96 -5.67
C CYS A 234 -11.90 7.48 -5.34
N ARG A 235 -10.99 6.90 -4.54
CA ARG A 235 -11.11 5.51 -4.07
C ARG A 235 -12.34 5.33 -3.18
N LEU A 236 -12.70 6.32 -2.35
CA LEU A 236 -13.95 6.34 -1.60
C LEU A 236 -15.18 6.32 -2.53
N CYS A 237 -15.19 7.15 -3.58
CA CYS A 237 -16.26 7.13 -4.57
C CYS A 237 -16.37 5.76 -5.28
N ILE A 238 -15.24 5.12 -5.61
CA ILE A 238 -15.22 3.77 -6.20
C ILE A 238 -15.80 2.75 -5.23
N HIS A 239 -15.39 2.78 -3.96
CA HIS A 239 -15.91 1.88 -2.91
C HIS A 239 -17.43 2.05 -2.74
N LEU A 240 -17.92 3.29 -2.68
CA LEU A 240 -19.34 3.61 -2.55
C LEU A 240 -20.14 3.16 -3.78
N ALA A 241 -19.62 3.39 -4.98
CA ALA A 241 -20.27 2.98 -6.23
C ALA A 241 -20.33 1.45 -6.35
N THR A 242 -19.23 0.76 -6.03
CA THR A 242 -19.19 -0.72 -6.00
C THR A 242 -20.21 -1.26 -5.01
N SER A 243 -20.23 -0.75 -3.78
CA SER A 243 -21.19 -1.18 -2.74
C SER A 243 -22.64 -0.93 -3.14
N SER A 244 -22.92 0.19 -3.83
CA SER A 244 -24.26 0.51 -4.30
C SER A 244 -24.70 -0.43 -5.43
N ARG A 245 -23.82 -0.68 -6.42
CA ARG A 245 -24.09 -1.62 -7.52
C ARG A 245 -24.35 -3.04 -7.01
N GLU A 246 -23.58 -3.51 -6.04
CA GLU A 246 -23.79 -4.83 -5.44
C GLU A 246 -25.14 -4.97 -4.73
N LYS A 247 -25.62 -3.90 -4.08
CA LYS A 247 -26.96 -3.87 -3.46
C LYS A 247 -28.05 -3.89 -4.52
N GLU A 248 -27.90 -3.10 -5.58
CA GLU A 248 -28.86 -3.06 -6.69
C GLU A 248 -28.94 -4.40 -7.41
N GLU A 249 -27.82 -5.05 -7.70
CA GLU A 249 -27.78 -6.36 -8.37
C GLU A 249 -28.41 -7.49 -7.54
N LYS A 250 -28.43 -7.36 -6.22
CA LYS A 250 -29.16 -8.28 -5.33
C LYS A 250 -30.67 -8.00 -5.30
N SER A 251 -31.12 -6.87 -5.86
CA SER A 251 -32.53 -6.50 -5.86
C SER A 251 -33.33 -7.36 -6.86
N PRO A 252 -34.61 -7.70 -6.56
CA PRO A 252 -35.47 -8.45 -7.48
C PRO A 252 -35.73 -7.77 -8.82
N ALA A 253 -35.53 -6.44 -8.90
CA ALA A 253 -35.80 -5.64 -10.09
C ALA A 253 -34.78 -5.86 -11.23
N LEU A 254 -33.54 -6.23 -10.88
CA LEU A 254 -32.51 -6.60 -11.83
C LEU A 254 -32.67 -8.11 -12.15
N LYS A 255 -33.44 -8.41 -13.21
CA LYS A 255 -33.60 -9.76 -13.74
C LYS A 255 -32.23 -10.43 -13.90
N LYS A 256 -32.07 -11.64 -13.35
CA LYS A 256 -30.84 -12.46 -13.44
C LYS A 256 -30.38 -12.57 -14.90
N ARG A 257 -29.44 -11.72 -15.32
CA ARG A 257 -28.77 -11.87 -16.62
C ARG A 257 -27.97 -13.17 -16.57
N PRO A 258 -28.07 -14.05 -17.59
CA PRO A 258 -27.27 -15.26 -17.61
C PRO A 258 -25.81 -14.89 -17.86
N CYS A 259 -24.97 -14.97 -16.82
CA CYS A 259 -23.52 -14.81 -16.93
C CYS A 259 -22.80 -16.12 -17.23
N LYS A 260 -23.56 -17.11 -17.71
CA LYS A 260 -23.03 -18.30 -18.37
C LYS A 260 -24.00 -18.74 -19.46
N CYS A 261 -23.46 -19.23 -20.57
CA CYS A 261 -24.22 -19.75 -21.69
C CYS A 261 -23.69 -21.14 -22.04
N THR A 262 -24.57 -22.14 -22.09
CA THR A 262 -24.19 -23.52 -22.40
C THR A 262 -24.77 -23.91 -23.76
N ARG A 263 -23.91 -24.40 -24.66
CA ARG A 263 -24.30 -24.96 -25.97
C ARG A 263 -23.60 -26.30 -26.16
N GLY A 264 -24.38 -27.38 -26.14
CA GLY A 264 -23.82 -28.73 -26.15
C GLY A 264 -23.02 -29.02 -24.88
N SER A 265 -21.80 -29.51 -25.02
CA SER A 265 -20.87 -29.78 -23.91
C SER A 265 -20.06 -28.56 -23.45
N GLU A 266 -20.16 -27.43 -24.16
CA GLU A 266 -19.38 -26.24 -23.88
C GLU A 266 -20.20 -25.20 -23.10
N THR A 267 -19.61 -24.66 -22.03
CA THR A 267 -20.16 -23.52 -21.29
C THR A 267 -19.20 -22.34 -21.40
N VAL A 268 -19.71 -21.19 -21.80
CA VAL A 268 -18.98 -19.91 -21.77
C VAL A 268 -19.39 -19.14 -20.53
N TYR A 269 -18.42 -18.80 -19.70
CA TYR A 269 -18.57 -17.97 -18.52
C TYR A 269 -18.31 -16.51 -18.89
N HIS A 270 -19.22 -15.62 -18.48
CA HIS A 270 -19.05 -14.18 -18.60
C HIS A 270 -18.66 -13.62 -17.24
N ILE A 271 -17.46 -13.06 -17.17
CA ILE A 271 -16.90 -12.42 -15.99
C ILE A 271 -16.62 -10.94 -16.28
N TYR A 272 -16.48 -10.18 -15.21
CA TYR A 272 -16.20 -8.75 -15.26
C TYR A 272 -14.86 -8.47 -14.61
N VAL A 273 -13.99 -7.72 -15.29
CA VAL A 273 -12.66 -7.37 -14.75
C VAL A 273 -12.41 -5.89 -14.90
N ARG A 274 -11.93 -5.24 -13.85
CA ARG A 274 -11.42 -3.87 -13.91
C ARG A 274 -10.01 -3.76 -13.39
N GLU A 275 -9.28 -2.76 -13.84
CA GLU A 275 -8.10 -2.33 -13.09
C GLU A 275 -8.52 -1.76 -11.73
N ARG A 276 -7.84 -2.16 -10.65
CA ARG A 276 -8.08 -1.60 -9.33
C ARG A 276 -7.82 -0.08 -9.35
N GLY A 277 -8.79 0.70 -8.86
CA GLY A 277 -8.75 2.17 -8.96
C GLY A 277 -9.53 2.74 -10.14
N ARG A 278 -10.17 1.92 -10.97
CA ARG A 278 -11.15 2.36 -11.99
C ARG A 278 -12.60 2.02 -11.61
N PHE A 279 -13.54 2.72 -12.21
CA PHE A 279 -14.98 2.49 -12.02
C PHE A 279 -15.56 1.43 -12.97
N GLU A 280 -15.12 1.45 -14.22
CA GLU A 280 -15.68 0.64 -15.30
C GLU A 280 -15.07 -0.77 -15.29
N MET A 281 -15.91 -1.75 -15.66
CA MET A 281 -15.55 -3.15 -15.71
C MET A 281 -15.64 -3.62 -17.15
N GLU A 282 -14.64 -4.37 -17.60
CA GLU A 282 -14.59 -4.99 -18.91
C GLU A 282 -15.19 -6.39 -18.87
N SER A 283 -15.92 -6.73 -19.93
CA SER A 283 -16.45 -8.08 -20.12
C SER A 283 -15.37 -9.01 -20.65
N ILE A 284 -15.20 -10.15 -19.98
CA ILE A 284 -14.30 -11.23 -20.39
C ILE A 284 -15.09 -12.54 -20.47
N TYR A 285 -14.80 -13.34 -21.49
CA TYR A 285 -15.48 -14.61 -21.74
C TYR A 285 -14.48 -15.77 -21.67
N LEU A 286 -14.75 -16.72 -20.79
CA LEU A 286 -13.91 -17.92 -20.59
C LEU A 286 -14.69 -19.17 -20.95
N ARG A 287 -14.06 -20.11 -21.66
CA ARG A 287 -14.69 -21.39 -22.07
C ARG A 287 -14.44 -22.47 -21.02
N SER A 288 -15.42 -23.33 -20.78
CA SER A 288 -15.36 -24.40 -19.77
C SER A 288 -14.21 -25.37 -19.98
N GLY A 289 -13.78 -25.57 -21.23
CA GLY A 289 -12.61 -26.40 -21.56
C GLY A 289 -11.26 -25.79 -21.17
N ASN A 290 -11.21 -24.52 -20.75
CA ASN A 290 -9.98 -23.81 -20.40
C ASN A 290 -10.20 -22.82 -19.24
N LEU A 291 -10.76 -23.30 -18.12
CA LEU A 291 -10.91 -22.52 -16.88
C LEU A 291 -9.68 -22.71 -15.99
N THR A 292 -8.61 -21.99 -16.34
CA THR A 292 -7.37 -21.95 -15.58
C THR A 292 -7.02 -20.51 -15.23
N LEU A 293 -6.18 -20.33 -14.20
CA LEU A 293 -5.68 -19.01 -13.82
C LEU A 293 -4.85 -18.37 -14.94
N GLU A 294 -4.11 -19.18 -15.70
CA GLU A 294 -3.37 -18.69 -16.87
C GLU A 294 -4.30 -18.26 -18.00
N ALA A 295 -5.36 -19.02 -18.30
CA ALA A 295 -6.35 -18.60 -19.29
C ALA A 295 -7.05 -17.28 -18.89
N LEU A 296 -7.34 -17.09 -17.59
CA LEU A 296 -7.83 -15.82 -17.06
C LEU A 296 -6.83 -14.69 -17.31
N LYS A 297 -5.56 -14.86 -16.93
CA LYS A 297 -4.51 -13.85 -17.16
C LYS A 297 -4.36 -13.50 -18.64
N SER A 298 -4.28 -14.49 -19.52
CA SER A 298 -4.17 -14.28 -20.96
C SER A 298 -5.38 -13.54 -21.53
N ALA A 299 -6.59 -13.87 -21.08
CA ALA A 299 -7.81 -13.19 -21.52
C ALA A 299 -7.87 -11.74 -21.03
N VAL A 300 -7.45 -11.46 -19.80
CA VAL A 300 -7.34 -10.10 -19.25
C VAL A 300 -6.31 -9.29 -20.04
N LEU A 301 -5.12 -9.82 -20.25
CA LEU A 301 -4.08 -9.14 -21.05
C LEU A 301 -4.58 -8.84 -22.46
N ALA A 302 -5.10 -9.84 -23.18
CA ALA A 302 -5.60 -9.66 -24.55
C ALA A 302 -6.70 -8.59 -24.61
N LYS A 303 -7.64 -8.61 -23.66
CA LYS A 303 -8.73 -7.62 -23.59
C LYS A 303 -8.19 -6.22 -23.33
N PHE A 304 -7.37 -6.03 -22.31
CA PHE A 304 -6.86 -4.70 -21.95
C PHE A 304 -5.89 -4.14 -23.00
N THR A 305 -5.05 -4.98 -23.62
CA THR A 305 -4.22 -4.58 -24.75
C THR A 305 -5.06 -4.16 -25.96
N SER A 306 -6.13 -4.89 -26.29
CA SER A 306 -7.03 -4.52 -27.41
C SER A 306 -7.71 -3.16 -27.24
N LEU A 307 -7.83 -2.70 -25.99
CA LEU A 307 -8.40 -1.40 -25.64
C LEU A 307 -7.35 -0.27 -25.61
N ASN A 308 -6.08 -0.56 -25.91
CA ASN A 308 -4.95 0.33 -25.68
C ASN A 308 -4.95 0.87 -24.24
N HIS A 309 -5.21 -0.01 -23.27
CA HIS A 309 -5.38 0.38 -21.88
C HIS A 309 -4.10 0.98 -21.29
N VAL A 310 -4.23 2.13 -20.63
CA VAL A 310 -3.15 2.77 -19.89
C VAL A 310 -3.38 2.56 -18.39
N PRO A 311 -2.48 1.87 -17.66
CA PRO A 311 -2.62 1.68 -16.22
C PRO A 311 -2.75 2.99 -15.46
N VAL A 312 -3.54 3.01 -14.39
CA VAL A 312 -3.82 4.23 -13.59
C VAL A 312 -2.55 4.88 -13.03
N TRP A 313 -1.50 4.09 -12.82
CA TRP A 313 -0.24 4.57 -12.26
C TRP A 313 0.73 5.14 -13.30
N LYS A 314 0.48 4.98 -14.60
CA LYS A 314 1.49 5.26 -15.65
C LYS A 314 1.91 6.73 -15.69
N SER A 315 1.00 7.67 -15.46
CA SER A 315 1.33 9.10 -15.39
C SER A 315 2.11 9.48 -14.13
N GLU A 316 1.80 8.83 -13.02
CA GLU A 316 2.31 9.19 -11.69
C GLU A 316 3.69 8.59 -11.41
N ARG A 317 4.00 7.42 -11.98
CA ARG A 317 5.30 6.78 -11.77
C ARG A 317 6.45 7.63 -12.34
N PRO A 318 7.64 7.62 -11.70
CA PRO A 318 8.85 8.20 -12.28
C PRO A 318 9.17 7.57 -13.64
N GLU A 319 9.73 8.35 -14.56
CA GLU A 319 10.01 7.91 -15.94
C GLU A 319 10.82 6.61 -16.01
N VAL A 320 11.82 6.47 -15.13
CA VAL A 320 12.66 5.26 -15.02
C VAL A 320 11.89 3.98 -14.69
N LEU A 321 10.65 4.09 -14.16
CA LEU A 321 9.79 2.97 -13.77
C LEU A 321 8.56 2.77 -14.67
N LYS A 322 8.34 3.63 -15.68
CA LYS A 322 7.14 3.52 -16.53
C LYS A 322 7.19 2.34 -17.50
N GLY A 323 8.39 1.88 -17.84
CA GLY A 323 8.57 0.79 -18.82
C GLY A 323 8.01 1.14 -20.19
N GLY A 324 7.76 0.11 -21.01
CA GLY A 324 7.10 0.23 -22.31
C GLY A 324 5.57 0.29 -22.22
N ASP A 325 4.91 -0.04 -23.32
CA ASP A 325 3.43 -0.15 -23.39
C ASP A 325 2.92 -1.57 -23.07
N GLU A 326 3.81 -2.49 -22.73
CA GLU A 326 3.45 -3.85 -22.35
C GLU A 326 2.76 -3.87 -20.99
N LEU A 327 1.59 -4.50 -20.93
CA LEU A 327 0.86 -4.72 -19.69
C LEU A 327 1.40 -5.97 -18.98
N LYS A 328 1.83 -5.79 -17.73
CA LYS A 328 2.21 -6.90 -16.85
C LYS A 328 1.22 -7.00 -15.70
N ILE A 329 0.56 -8.16 -15.59
CA ILE A 329 -0.33 -8.45 -14.46
C ILE A 329 0.51 -8.86 -13.25
N TYR A 330 0.35 -8.14 -12.14
CA TYR A 330 0.88 -8.54 -10.86
C TYR A 330 -0.07 -9.49 -10.13
N ARG A 331 -1.33 -9.10 -10.00
CA ARG A 331 -2.37 -9.89 -9.33
C ARG A 331 -3.73 -9.73 -10.00
N ILE A 332 -4.51 -10.81 -9.94
CA ILE A 332 -5.94 -10.81 -10.24
C ILE A 332 -6.63 -11.44 -9.03
N HIS A 333 -7.67 -10.80 -8.52
CA HIS A 333 -8.39 -11.26 -7.35
C HIS A 333 -9.87 -10.88 -7.45
N PRO A 334 -10.77 -11.54 -6.70
CA PRO A 334 -12.17 -11.13 -6.61
C PRO A 334 -12.29 -9.65 -6.21
N ALA A 335 -13.28 -8.96 -6.78
CA ALA A 335 -13.58 -7.58 -6.41
C ALA A 335 -14.10 -7.51 -4.96
N GLY A 336 -13.85 -6.39 -4.28
CA GLY A 336 -14.32 -6.15 -2.91
C GLY A 336 -13.31 -6.51 -1.80
N LEU A 337 -12.16 -7.09 -2.16
CA LEU A 337 -11.09 -7.33 -1.19
C LEU A 337 -10.42 -6.03 -0.73
N THR A 338 -10.05 -5.98 0.56
CA THR A 338 -9.23 -4.90 1.12
C THR A 338 -7.88 -4.86 0.43
N GLN A 339 -7.14 -3.76 0.59
CA GLN A 339 -5.83 -3.65 -0.04
C GLN A 339 -4.84 -4.69 0.51
N ARG A 340 -4.87 -4.95 1.82
CA ARG A 340 -4.08 -6.00 2.47
C ARG A 340 -4.36 -7.35 1.83
N GLN A 341 -5.63 -7.68 1.63
CA GLN A 341 -6.04 -8.93 1.02
C GLN A 341 -5.58 -9.03 -0.43
N ALA A 342 -5.86 -8.01 -1.22
CA ALA A 342 -5.51 -7.94 -2.64
C ALA A 342 -4.01 -8.10 -2.91
N LEU A 343 -3.15 -7.49 -2.09
CA LEU A 343 -1.70 -7.47 -2.32
C LEU A 343 -0.94 -8.61 -1.64
N TYR A 344 -1.37 -9.06 -0.46
CA TYR A 344 -0.51 -9.86 0.41
C TYR A 344 -1.13 -11.16 0.94
N THR A 345 -2.46 -11.28 1.03
CA THR A 345 -3.06 -12.48 1.65
C THR A 345 -3.86 -13.35 0.69
N PHE A 346 -4.50 -12.77 -0.34
CA PHE A 346 -5.33 -13.54 -1.26
C PHE A 346 -4.50 -14.16 -2.38
N ALA A 347 -4.72 -15.46 -2.59
CA ALA A 347 -4.34 -16.19 -3.78
C ALA A 347 -5.34 -17.33 -3.97
N PHE A 348 -5.66 -17.65 -5.23
CA PHE A 348 -6.38 -18.87 -5.54
C PHE A 348 -5.48 -20.08 -5.28
N ASP A 349 -6.01 -21.12 -4.65
CA ASP A 349 -5.31 -22.40 -4.47
C ASP A 349 -5.43 -23.27 -5.73
N GLY A 350 -4.82 -22.77 -6.81
CA GLY A 350 -4.82 -23.40 -8.12
C GLY A 350 -6.13 -23.29 -8.90
N ASP A 351 -6.19 -24.00 -10.03
CA ASP A 351 -7.30 -23.90 -10.98
C ASP A 351 -8.63 -24.46 -10.43
N VAL A 352 -8.57 -25.40 -9.49
CA VAL A 352 -9.78 -26.01 -8.90
C VAL A 352 -10.52 -24.99 -8.04
N ASP A 353 -9.80 -24.27 -7.18
CA ASP A 353 -10.35 -23.19 -6.36
C ASP A 353 -10.93 -22.07 -7.23
N PHE A 354 -10.21 -21.67 -8.27
CA PHE A 354 -10.70 -20.69 -9.26
C PHE A 354 -12.02 -21.13 -9.93
N ARG A 355 -12.11 -22.39 -10.39
CA ARG A 355 -13.34 -22.94 -10.98
C ARG A 355 -14.49 -22.93 -9.97
N GLY A 356 -14.24 -23.40 -8.74
CA GLY A 356 -15.23 -23.38 -7.66
C GLY A 356 -15.74 -21.97 -7.36
N HIS A 357 -14.86 -20.96 -7.44
CA HIS A 357 -15.26 -19.56 -7.31
C HIS A 357 -16.20 -19.12 -8.44
N LEU A 358 -15.91 -19.44 -9.70
CA LEU A 358 -16.78 -19.10 -10.83
C LEU A 358 -18.15 -19.79 -10.78
N GLU A 359 -18.19 -21.02 -10.29
CA GLU A 359 -19.44 -21.78 -10.13
C GLU A 359 -20.31 -21.20 -9.01
N SER A 360 -19.68 -20.81 -7.90
CA SER A 360 -20.36 -20.25 -6.72
C SER A 360 -20.78 -18.79 -6.89
N ASN A 361 -20.12 -18.06 -7.80
CA ASN A 361 -20.35 -16.63 -8.02
C ASN A 361 -20.73 -16.36 -9.49
N PRO A 362 -22.02 -16.50 -9.85
CA PRO A 362 -22.51 -16.07 -11.16
C PRO A 362 -22.17 -14.59 -11.40
N CYS A 363 -21.70 -14.26 -12.60
CA CYS A 363 -21.24 -12.91 -12.94
C CYS A 363 -20.02 -12.47 -12.10
N ALA A 364 -19.11 -13.39 -11.79
CA ALA A 364 -17.91 -13.13 -10.99
C ALA A 364 -17.19 -11.86 -11.45
N LYS A 365 -16.83 -11.04 -10.46
CA LYS A 365 -16.16 -9.75 -10.65
C LYS A 365 -14.75 -9.85 -10.10
N PHE A 366 -13.79 -9.38 -10.88
CA PHE A 366 -12.38 -9.36 -10.51
C PHE A 366 -11.80 -7.96 -10.62
N GLU A 367 -10.78 -7.72 -9.83
CA GLU A 367 -9.87 -6.60 -10.01
C GLU A 367 -8.51 -7.14 -10.44
N VAL A 368 -7.85 -6.41 -11.34
CA VAL A 368 -6.49 -6.65 -11.77
C VAL A 368 -5.59 -5.50 -11.32
N ILE A 369 -4.38 -5.84 -10.89
CA ILE A 369 -3.31 -4.90 -10.56
C ILE A 369 -2.21 -5.10 -11.60
N PHE A 370 -1.94 -4.06 -12.38
CA PHE A 370 -0.81 -4.01 -13.33
C PHE A 370 0.43 -3.42 -12.65
N VAL A 371 1.64 -3.79 -13.06
CA VAL A 371 2.91 -3.25 -12.49
C VAL A 371 4.03 -3.03 -13.50
#